data_AF-A0A9J6GGY1-F1
#
_entry.id   AF-A0A9J6GGY1-F1
#
_cell.length_a   1.000
_cell.length_b   1.000
_cell.length_c   1.000
_cell.angle_alpha   90.00
_cell.angle_beta   90.00
_cell.angle_gamma   90.00
#
_symmetry.space_group_name_H-M   'P 1'
#
loop_
_entity.id
_entity.type
_entity.pdbx_description
1 polymer ?
#
loop_
_entity_poly.entity_id
_entity_poly.type
_entity_poly.pdbx_seq_one_letter_code
_entity_poly.pdbx_strand_id
1 'polypeptide(L)'
;MSCSFSCSAYEQCQMVRRLHGSFKGDDVQYGQYVSDIPKAVLSLLKNVTFVLLILSSATEAMIGTAVMAFSVKFFEAEFALTPSATAATLGSILIPAGVGGTLLGGALTTKLDMKVRSMLKMCYAIGIVPWLCMWTFVLYCPTAQLFQGDARSSKCDRVTRTGERKPRPRTAGRTINFIGKCNENCQCRTDLFDPICSVDNVTYMSPCYAGCAASSIPAPLILGSVIDSSCLVWQEVCLERGACIFYNNEQLAHSMLLFLVPAKTASIALCYAANATLRERYANL
;
A
#
# COMPACT_ATOMS: atom_id res chain seq x y z
N MET A 1 35.82 -33.73 -9.55
CA MET A 1 35.37 -32.32 -9.51
C MET A 1 35.02 -31.90 -10.93
N SER A 2 33.77 -32.11 -11.33
CA SER A 2 33.09 -31.53 -12.50
C SER A 2 31.72 -32.19 -12.58
N CYS A 3 30.67 -31.52 -12.11
CA CYS A 3 29.30 -31.86 -12.52
C CYS A 3 28.76 -30.64 -13.25
N SER A 4 28.69 -30.77 -14.57
CA SER A 4 28.20 -29.79 -15.52
C SER A 4 26.73 -29.47 -15.30
N PHE A 5 26.41 -28.19 -15.21
CA PHE A 5 25.11 -27.64 -15.53
C PHE A 5 24.82 -27.89 -17.01
N SER A 6 23.91 -28.81 -17.33
CA SER A 6 23.27 -28.88 -18.64
C SER A 6 21.89 -29.50 -18.48
N CYS A 7 20.92 -28.67 -18.08
CA CYS A 7 19.51 -29.04 -18.12
C CYS A 7 19.08 -29.03 -19.60
N SER A 8 18.85 -30.21 -20.18
CA SER A 8 18.47 -30.34 -21.59
C SER A 8 17.10 -29.71 -21.82
N ALA A 9 16.92 -29.00 -22.94
CA ALA A 9 15.64 -28.43 -23.38
C ALA A 9 14.48 -29.46 -23.39
N TYR A 10 14.81 -30.75 -23.40
CA TYR A 10 13.89 -31.86 -23.25
C TYR A 10 13.16 -31.88 -21.89
N GLU A 11 13.84 -31.59 -20.78
CA GLU A 11 13.21 -31.59 -19.44
C GLU A 11 12.32 -30.36 -19.23
N GLN A 12 12.70 -29.20 -19.76
CA GLN A 12 11.82 -28.01 -19.77
C GLN A 12 10.55 -28.25 -20.59
N CYS A 13 10.66 -28.92 -21.74
CA CYS A 13 9.51 -29.30 -22.56
C CYS A 13 8.60 -30.33 -21.86
N GLN A 14 9.17 -31.22 -21.05
CA GLN A 14 8.43 -32.22 -20.27
C GLN A 14 7.66 -31.60 -19.10
N MET A 15 8.19 -30.53 -18.48
CA MET A 15 7.50 -29.78 -17.42
C MET A 15 6.29 -29.02 -17.97
N VAL A 16 6.41 -28.41 -19.17
CA VAL A 16 5.28 -27.78 -19.87
C VAL A 16 4.20 -28.80 -20.23
N ARG A 17 4.56 -30.01 -20.70
CA ARG A 17 3.57 -31.08 -20.97
C ARG A 17 2.81 -31.54 -19.72
N ARG A 18 3.44 -31.56 -18.54
CA ARG A 18 2.74 -31.93 -17.29
C ARG A 18 1.71 -30.87 -16.87
N LEU A 19 1.94 -29.60 -17.19
CA LEU A 19 0.94 -28.53 -17.01
C LEU A 19 -0.23 -28.66 -17.98
N HIS A 20 0.03 -29.07 -19.23
CA HIS A 20 -1.03 -29.35 -20.21
C HIS A 20 -1.83 -30.62 -19.89
N GLY A 21 -1.22 -31.64 -19.26
CA GLY A 21 -1.86 -32.93 -18.98
C GLY A 21 -2.96 -32.93 -17.91
N SER A 22 -3.20 -31.81 -17.22
CA SER A 22 -4.25 -31.69 -16.20
C SER A 22 -5.55 -31.06 -16.72
N PHE A 23 -5.58 -30.57 -17.96
CA PHE A 23 -6.79 -30.06 -18.62
C PHE A 23 -7.34 -31.12 -19.59
N LYS A 24 -8.20 -32.00 -19.09
CA LYS A 24 -9.00 -32.90 -19.94
C LYS A 24 -10.25 -32.13 -20.39
N GLY A 25 -10.14 -31.42 -21.51
CA GLY A 25 -11.23 -30.72 -22.18
C GLY A 25 -10.72 -30.17 -23.52
N ASP A 26 -11.40 -30.55 -24.62
CA ASP A 26 -11.15 -30.26 -26.04
C ASP A 26 -9.87 -29.47 -26.37
N ASP A 27 -8.91 -30.15 -27.00
CA ASP A 27 -7.57 -29.66 -27.37
C ASP A 27 -7.62 -28.44 -28.31
N VAL A 28 -7.81 -27.25 -27.76
CA VAL A 28 -7.53 -25.98 -28.44
C VAL A 28 -6.08 -25.59 -28.12
N GLN A 29 -5.21 -25.70 -29.12
CA GLN A 29 -3.79 -25.39 -29.01
C GLN A 29 -3.58 -23.86 -28.95
N TYR A 30 -3.69 -23.27 -27.75
CA TYR A 30 -3.38 -21.85 -27.53
C TYR A 30 -1.86 -21.61 -27.58
N GLY A 31 -1.42 -20.51 -28.21
CA GLY A 31 -0.03 -20.02 -28.10
C GLY A 31 0.80 -19.98 -29.39
N GLN A 32 0.19 -20.17 -30.56
CA GLN A 32 0.89 -19.97 -31.84
C GLN A 32 0.84 -18.52 -32.33
N TYR A 33 -0.22 -17.78 -32.02
CA TYR A 33 -0.39 -16.38 -32.42
C TYR A 33 -0.78 -15.49 -31.23
N VAL A 34 -0.34 -14.22 -31.24
CA VAL A 34 -0.71 -13.22 -30.22
C VAL A 34 -2.23 -12.98 -30.17
N SER A 35 -2.92 -13.24 -31.29
CA SER A 35 -4.38 -13.21 -31.39
C SER A 35 -5.10 -14.31 -30.60
N ASP A 36 -4.39 -15.33 -30.13
CA ASP A 36 -4.97 -16.42 -29.33
C ASP A 36 -5.04 -16.07 -27.83
N ILE A 37 -4.28 -15.06 -27.41
CA ILE A 37 -4.26 -14.55 -26.03
C ILE A 37 -5.65 -14.09 -25.56
N PRO A 38 -6.40 -13.22 -26.27
CA PRO A 38 -7.72 -12.80 -25.82
C PRO A 38 -8.71 -13.96 -25.68
N LYS A 39 -8.62 -14.98 -26.55
CA LYS A 39 -9.45 -16.18 -26.47
C LYS A 39 -9.09 -17.04 -25.25
N ALA A 40 -7.79 -17.21 -24.97
CA ALA A 40 -7.29 -17.92 -23.79
C ALA A 40 -7.71 -17.21 -22.48
N VAL A 41 -7.57 -15.88 -22.42
CA VAL A 41 -7.98 -15.06 -21.27
C VAL A 41 -9.49 -15.20 -21.04
N LEU A 42 -10.30 -15.12 -22.09
CA LEU A 42 -11.75 -15.27 -21.96
C LEU A 42 -12.15 -16.69 -21.50
N SER A 43 -11.41 -17.71 -21.93
CA SER A 43 -11.61 -19.09 -21.45
C SER A 43 -11.28 -19.25 -19.96
N LEU A 44 -10.18 -18.64 -19.50
CA LEU A 44 -9.80 -18.59 -18.08
C LEU A 44 -10.84 -17.84 -17.23
N LEU A 45 -11.34 -16.70 -17.71
CA LEU A 45 -12.36 -15.91 -17.02
C LEU A 45 -13.73 -16.60 -16.95
N LYS A 46 -14.02 -17.56 -17.83
CA LYS A 46 -15.20 -18.43 -17.70
C LYS A 46 -15.05 -19.48 -16.59
N ASN A 47 -13.84 -19.74 -16.10
CA ASN A 47 -13.62 -20.65 -15.00
C ASN A 47 -13.86 -19.97 -13.65
N VAL A 48 -14.98 -20.32 -13.02
CA VAL A 48 -15.41 -19.76 -11.73
C VAL A 48 -14.33 -19.87 -10.64
N THR A 49 -13.61 -20.99 -10.56
CA THR A 49 -12.54 -21.17 -9.56
C THR A 49 -11.39 -20.19 -9.79
N PHE A 50 -11.03 -19.92 -11.04
CA PHE A 50 -9.98 -18.96 -11.39
C PHE A 50 -10.38 -17.52 -11.04
N VAL A 51 -11.62 -17.13 -11.36
CA VAL A 51 -12.16 -15.81 -11.04
C VAL A 51 -12.20 -15.57 -9.52
N LEU A 52 -12.67 -16.55 -8.74
CA LEU A 52 -12.71 -16.44 -7.27
C LEU A 52 -11.31 -16.25 -6.66
N LEU A 53 -10.29 -16.92 -7.21
CA LEU A 53 -8.91 -16.76 -6.75
C LEU A 53 -8.33 -15.40 -7.11
N ILE A 54 -8.61 -14.87 -8.32
CA ILE A 54 -8.23 -13.51 -8.68
C ILE A 54 -8.88 -12.52 -7.72
N LEU A 55 -10.18 -12.64 -7.46
CA LEU A 55 -10.89 -11.73 -6.57
C LEU A 55 -10.34 -11.76 -5.14
N SER A 56 -9.99 -12.94 -4.62
CA SER A 56 -9.31 -13.07 -3.33
C SER A 56 -7.91 -12.43 -3.35
N SER A 57 -7.12 -12.68 -4.39
CA SER A 57 -5.78 -12.08 -4.50
C SER A 57 -5.82 -10.54 -4.64
N ALA A 58 -6.86 -10.02 -5.29
CA ALA A 58 -7.07 -8.58 -5.44
C ALA A 58 -7.43 -7.93 -4.10
N THR A 59 -8.31 -8.54 -3.31
CA THR A 59 -8.64 -8.02 -1.97
C THR A 59 -7.44 -8.08 -1.03
N GLU A 60 -6.62 -9.12 -1.09
CA GLU A 60 -5.34 -9.19 -0.36
C GLU A 60 -4.38 -8.06 -0.76
N ALA A 61 -4.21 -7.82 -2.06
CA ALA A 61 -3.34 -6.76 -2.57
C ALA A 61 -3.84 -5.37 -2.19
N MET A 62 -5.16 -5.15 -2.24
CA MET A 62 -5.78 -3.90 -1.78
C MET A 62 -5.50 -3.65 -0.30
N ILE A 63 -5.70 -4.66 0.56
CA ILE A 63 -5.43 -4.53 2.00
C ILE A 63 -3.93 -4.28 2.26
N GLY A 64 -3.05 -4.99 1.55
CA GLY A 64 -1.60 -4.81 1.69
C GLY A 64 -1.15 -3.40 1.32
N THR A 65 -1.57 -2.90 0.15
CA THR A 65 -1.21 -1.54 -0.31
C THR A 65 -1.80 -0.45 0.58
N ALA A 66 -3.02 -0.64 1.08
CA ALA A 66 -3.65 0.21 2.08
C ALA A 66 -2.80 0.30 3.35
N VAL A 67 -2.57 -0.83 4.04
CA VAL A 67 -1.84 -0.87 5.31
C VAL A 67 -0.42 -0.29 5.16
N MET A 68 0.24 -0.51 4.03
CA MET A 68 1.58 0.03 3.78
C MET A 68 1.62 1.53 3.54
N ALA A 69 0.62 2.10 2.86
CA ALA A 69 0.55 3.54 2.67
C ALA A 69 0.36 4.27 4.01
N PHE A 70 -0.47 3.70 4.89
CA PHE A 70 -0.78 4.30 6.18
C PHE A 70 0.26 4.02 7.27
N SER A 71 0.96 2.88 7.20
CA SER A 71 2.00 2.56 8.17
C SER A 71 3.11 3.62 8.16
N VAL A 72 3.52 4.12 7.00
CA VAL A 72 4.55 5.19 6.93
C VAL A 72 4.10 6.42 7.72
N LYS A 73 2.87 6.90 7.52
CA LYS A 73 2.33 8.07 8.22
C LYS A 73 2.13 7.82 9.71
N PHE A 74 1.68 6.63 10.07
CA PHE A 74 1.54 6.23 11.47
C PHE A 74 2.91 6.25 12.18
N PHE A 75 3.95 5.66 11.57
CA PHE A 75 5.28 5.65 12.17
C PHE A 75 5.95 7.03 12.18
N GLU A 76 5.67 7.89 11.19
CA GLU A 76 6.08 9.31 11.21
C GLU A 76 5.45 10.06 12.41
N ALA A 77 4.15 9.86 12.65
CA ALA A 77 3.43 10.54 13.73
C ALA A 77 3.79 10.01 15.13
N GLU A 78 3.91 8.68 15.28
CA GLU A 78 4.15 8.04 16.58
C GLU A 78 5.61 8.12 17.02
N PHE A 79 6.55 7.88 16.10
CA PHE A 79 7.99 7.87 16.43
C PHE A 79 8.71 9.18 16.12
N ALA A 80 7.98 10.20 15.62
CA ALA A 80 8.54 11.49 15.20
C ALA A 80 9.76 11.36 14.26
N LEU A 81 9.76 10.31 13.43
CA LEU A 81 10.83 10.02 12.50
C LEU A 81 10.66 10.81 11.19
N THR A 82 11.78 11.10 10.52
CA THR A 82 11.72 11.69 9.17
C THR A 82 11.10 10.70 8.17
N PRO A 83 10.35 11.18 7.16
CA PRO A 83 9.71 10.31 6.17
C PRO A 83 10.67 9.32 5.51
N SER A 84 11.88 9.77 5.21
CA SER A 84 12.94 8.95 4.62
C SER A 84 13.42 7.83 5.54
N ALA A 85 13.55 8.10 6.85
CA ALA A 85 13.99 7.09 7.82
C ALA A 85 12.90 6.03 8.05
N THR A 86 11.64 6.46 8.16
CA THR A 86 10.49 5.55 8.30
C THR A 86 10.34 4.65 7.09
N ALA A 87 10.38 5.21 5.88
CA ALA A 87 10.28 4.45 4.64
C ALA A 87 11.43 3.43 4.50
N ALA A 88 12.65 3.79 4.88
CA ALA A 88 13.79 2.87 4.86
C ALA A 88 13.63 1.71 5.86
N THR A 89 13.11 1.98 7.05
CA THR A 89 12.92 0.96 8.11
C THR A 89 11.78 0.00 7.77
N LEU A 90 10.66 0.53 7.25
CA LEU A 90 9.54 -0.32 6.80
C LEU A 90 9.91 -1.11 5.54
N GLY A 91 10.63 -0.50 4.61
CA GLY A 91 11.14 -1.18 3.41
C GLY A 91 12.10 -2.32 3.75
N SER A 92 12.99 -2.12 4.73
CA SER A 92 13.95 -3.16 5.13
C SER A 92 13.31 -4.36 5.82
N ILE A 93 12.14 -4.20 6.45
CA ILE A 93 11.38 -5.29 7.05
C ILE A 93 10.49 -5.97 6.00
N LEU A 94 9.79 -5.18 5.19
CA LEU A 94 8.76 -5.68 4.29
C LEU A 94 9.34 -6.40 3.07
N ILE A 95 10.41 -5.88 2.48
CA ILE A 95 10.98 -6.45 1.25
C ILE A 95 11.50 -7.87 1.51
N PRO A 96 12.33 -8.13 2.55
CA PRO A 96 12.77 -9.49 2.86
C PRO A 96 11.60 -10.40 3.26
N ALA A 97 10.59 -9.89 3.96
CA ALA A 97 9.41 -10.68 4.31
C ALA A 97 8.60 -11.09 3.06
N GLY A 98 8.40 -10.17 2.12
CA GLY A 98 7.69 -10.43 0.87
C GLY A 98 8.45 -11.43 -0.02
N VAL A 99 9.74 -11.16 -0.28
CA VAL A 99 10.60 -12.04 -1.08
C VAL A 99 10.73 -13.41 -0.41
N GLY A 100 10.98 -13.45 0.90
CA GLY A 100 11.08 -14.68 1.67
C GLY A 100 9.80 -15.50 1.64
N GLY A 101 8.63 -14.86 1.78
CA GLY A 101 7.33 -15.51 1.71
C GLY A 101 7.03 -16.11 0.35
N THR A 102 7.30 -15.40 -0.74
CA THR A 102 7.12 -15.91 -2.11
C THR A 102 8.05 -17.08 -2.40
N LEU A 103 9.33 -16.97 -2.02
CA LEU A 103 10.32 -18.05 -2.18
C LEU A 103 9.96 -19.28 -1.36
N LEU A 104 9.56 -19.10 -0.09
CA LEU A 104 9.15 -20.18 0.79
C LEU A 104 7.89 -20.87 0.26
N GLY A 105 6.89 -20.13 -0.20
CA GLY A 105 5.68 -20.69 -0.81
C GLY A 105 6.00 -21.52 -2.06
N GLY A 106 6.87 -21.00 -2.93
CA GLY A 106 7.37 -21.72 -4.10
C GLY A 106 8.12 -22.99 -3.73
N ALA A 107 9.08 -22.91 -2.81
CA ALA A 107 9.85 -24.06 -2.34
C ALA A 107 8.97 -25.11 -1.64
N LEU A 108 7.95 -24.69 -0.90
CA LEU A 108 7.03 -25.58 -0.19
C LEU A 108 6.15 -26.35 -1.17
N THR A 109 5.65 -25.69 -2.22
CA THR A 109 4.82 -26.34 -3.25
C THR A 109 5.62 -27.34 -4.08
N THR A 110 6.90 -27.08 -4.34
CA THR A 110 7.77 -27.98 -5.11
C THR A 110 8.32 -29.13 -4.27
N LYS A 111 8.69 -28.90 -3.01
CA LYS A 111 9.24 -29.97 -2.16
C LYS A 111 8.19 -30.95 -1.65
N LEU A 112 6.94 -30.50 -1.46
CA LEU A 112 5.86 -31.36 -0.96
C LEU A 112 5.01 -31.98 -2.07
N ASP A 113 5.35 -31.78 -3.35
CA ASP A 113 4.60 -32.25 -4.53
C ASP A 113 3.08 -32.15 -4.33
N MET A 114 2.63 -30.97 -3.89
CA MET A 114 1.28 -30.81 -3.38
C MET A 114 0.25 -30.81 -4.51
N LYS A 115 -0.82 -31.59 -4.35
CA LYS A 115 -2.01 -31.45 -5.20
C LYS A 115 -2.62 -30.05 -5.05
N VAL A 116 -3.24 -29.52 -6.10
CA VAL A 116 -3.89 -28.20 -6.12
C VAL A 116 -4.85 -28.00 -4.94
N ARG A 117 -5.56 -29.05 -4.53
CA ARG A 117 -6.45 -29.03 -3.37
C ARG A 117 -5.73 -28.79 -2.04
N SER A 118 -4.51 -29.33 -1.87
CA SER A 118 -3.69 -29.08 -0.68
C SER A 118 -3.10 -27.66 -0.70
N MET A 119 -2.75 -27.15 -1.89
CA MET A 119 -2.30 -25.77 -2.06
C MET A 119 -3.37 -24.78 -1.61
N LEU A 120 -4.61 -24.94 -2.06
CA LEU A 120 -5.71 -24.06 -1.67
C LEU A 120 -6.02 -24.12 -0.18
N LYS A 121 -5.93 -25.30 0.44
CA LYS A 121 -6.05 -25.47 1.90
C LYS A 121 -5.02 -24.66 2.67
N MET A 122 -3.77 -24.71 2.19
CA MET A 122 -2.68 -23.96 2.79
C MET A 122 -2.86 -22.45 2.62
N CYS A 123 -3.32 -21.98 1.46
CA CYS A 123 -3.55 -20.56 1.20
C CYS A 123 -4.51 -19.91 2.20
N TYR A 124 -5.70 -20.49 2.41
CA TYR A 124 -6.63 -19.90 3.38
C TYR A 124 -6.22 -20.18 4.83
N ALA A 125 -5.48 -21.27 5.12
CA ALA A 125 -4.96 -21.53 6.46
C ALA A 125 -3.89 -20.49 6.88
N ILE A 126 -2.97 -20.15 5.97
CA ILE A 126 -1.98 -19.08 6.21
C ILE A 126 -2.67 -17.73 6.32
N GLY A 127 -3.74 -17.49 5.56
CA GLY A 127 -4.56 -16.27 5.65
C GLY A 127 -5.22 -16.02 7.01
N ILE A 128 -5.41 -17.07 7.83
CA ILE A 128 -5.92 -16.92 9.21
C ILE A 128 -4.90 -16.20 10.10
N VAL A 129 -3.60 -16.36 9.86
CA VAL A 129 -2.57 -15.75 10.70
C VAL A 129 -2.62 -14.21 10.65
N PRO A 130 -2.60 -13.55 9.46
CA PRO A 130 -2.82 -12.11 9.38
C PRO A 130 -4.18 -11.68 9.95
N TRP A 131 -5.23 -12.47 9.79
CA TRP A 131 -6.55 -12.16 10.36
C TRP A 131 -6.50 -12.13 11.90
N LEU A 132 -5.78 -13.05 12.54
CA LEU A 132 -5.53 -13.04 13.98
C LEU A 132 -4.66 -11.84 14.38
N CYS A 133 -3.63 -11.52 13.61
CA CYS A 133 -2.78 -10.36 13.86
C CYS A 133 -3.54 -9.03 13.77
N MET A 134 -4.62 -8.92 12.98
CA MET A 134 -5.44 -7.70 12.93
C MET A 134 -6.13 -7.38 14.27
N TRP A 135 -6.26 -8.34 15.19
CA TRP A 135 -6.80 -8.08 16.52
C TRP A 135 -5.85 -7.28 17.43
N THR A 136 -4.58 -7.10 17.04
CA THR A 136 -3.67 -6.21 17.79
C THR A 136 -4.15 -4.76 17.79
N PHE A 137 -4.98 -4.34 16.83
CA PHE A 137 -5.58 -3.00 16.84
C PHE A 137 -6.53 -2.77 18.02
N VAL A 138 -6.99 -3.84 18.71
CA VAL A 138 -7.73 -3.70 19.99
C VAL A 138 -6.82 -3.20 21.11
N LEU A 139 -5.52 -3.48 21.02
CA LEU A 139 -4.50 -2.94 21.91
C LEU A 139 -4.12 -1.54 21.43
N TYR A 140 -5.02 -0.57 21.62
CA TYR A 140 -4.71 0.84 21.41
C TYR A 140 -4.46 1.52 22.75
N CYS A 141 -3.55 2.49 22.76
CA CYS A 141 -3.40 3.39 23.91
C CYS A 141 -4.44 4.51 23.81
N PRO A 142 -5.12 4.88 24.92
CA PRO A 142 -6.00 6.03 24.93
C PRO A 142 -5.22 7.25 24.44
N THR A 143 -5.85 8.06 23.59
CA THR A 143 -5.24 9.22 22.98
C THR A 143 -4.51 10.04 24.02
N ALA A 144 -3.22 10.31 23.81
CA ALA A 144 -2.46 11.19 24.68
C ALA A 144 -3.22 12.52 24.77
N GLN A 145 -3.61 12.90 25.99
CA GLN A 145 -4.20 14.20 26.22
C GLN A 145 -3.10 15.21 25.89
N LEU A 146 -3.16 15.79 24.69
CA LEU A 146 -2.48 17.05 24.42
C LEU A 146 -2.91 17.95 25.57
N PHE A 147 -1.95 18.38 26.39
CA PHE A 147 -2.22 19.40 27.39
C PHE A 147 -2.91 20.53 26.67
N GLN A 148 -4.23 20.63 26.85
CA GLN A 148 -4.96 21.85 26.66
C GLN A 148 -4.28 22.77 27.65
N GLY A 149 -3.35 23.59 27.16
CA GLY A 149 -3.00 24.79 27.88
C GLY A 149 -4.30 25.53 28.01
N ASP A 150 -4.96 25.39 29.16
CA ASP A 150 -6.08 26.22 29.53
C ASP A 150 -5.71 27.64 29.11
N ALA A 151 -6.56 28.31 28.35
CA ALA A 151 -6.43 29.73 28.01
C ALA A 151 -6.62 30.62 29.27
N ARG A 152 -6.08 30.18 30.40
CA ARG A 152 -6.06 30.81 31.70
C ARG A 152 -4.69 30.68 32.35
N SER A 153 -3.63 30.92 31.57
CA SER A 153 -2.37 31.40 32.11
C SER A 153 -1.71 32.35 31.13
N SER A 154 -1.97 33.63 31.37
CA SER A 154 -1.20 34.77 30.85
C SER A 154 0.25 34.67 31.32
N LYS A 155 1.12 33.95 30.60
CA LYS A 155 2.57 34.05 30.80
C LYS A 155 3.44 33.52 29.66
N CYS A 156 3.22 34.01 28.45
CA CYS A 156 4.25 34.10 27.41
C CYS A 156 4.09 35.45 26.69
N ASP A 157 4.24 36.54 27.46
CA ASP A 157 4.50 37.85 26.88
C ASP A 157 5.54 38.58 27.75
N ARG A 158 6.38 39.37 27.08
CA ARG A 158 7.60 40.07 27.52
C ARG A 158 8.92 39.29 27.43
N VAL A 159 9.46 39.25 26.22
CA VAL A 159 10.88 39.59 26.06
C VAL A 159 11.00 41.11 26.21
N THR A 160 11.37 41.56 27.40
CA THR A 160 11.70 42.97 27.68
C THR A 160 12.98 43.32 26.93
N ARG A 161 12.86 43.92 25.74
CA ARG A 161 14.01 44.46 25.00
C ARG A 161 14.28 45.90 25.43
N THR A 162 14.86 46.09 26.61
CA THR A 162 15.55 47.34 26.96
C THR A 162 16.87 47.37 26.19
N GLY A 163 16.94 48.20 25.16
CA GLY A 163 18.12 48.30 24.30
C GLY A 163 17.86 49.22 23.11
N GLU A 164 18.00 50.50 23.39
CA GLU A 164 18.01 51.62 22.44
C GLU A 164 19.05 51.40 21.33
N ARG A 165 18.63 51.21 20.08
CA ARG A 165 19.48 51.41 18.89
C ARG A 165 18.64 51.92 17.72
N LYS A 166 19.08 53.08 17.21
CA LYS A 166 18.58 53.83 16.03
C LYS A 166 18.20 52.94 14.83
N PRO A 167 17.15 53.27 14.06
CA PRO A 167 16.82 52.55 12.84
C PRO A 167 17.87 52.81 11.74
N ARG A 168 18.48 51.75 11.21
CA ARG A 168 19.19 51.76 9.92
C ARG A 168 18.18 51.41 8.81
N PRO A 169 18.31 51.95 7.59
CA PRO A 169 17.40 51.63 6.51
C PRO A 169 17.54 50.15 6.13
N ARG A 170 16.43 49.41 6.18
CA ARG A 170 16.33 48.04 5.69
C ARG A 170 16.41 48.07 4.16
N THR A 171 17.52 47.58 3.61
CA THR A 171 17.59 47.23 2.18
C THR A 171 16.54 46.14 1.93
N ALA A 172 15.62 46.43 1.01
CA ALA A 172 14.50 45.58 0.65
C ALA A 172 14.97 44.16 0.29
N GLY A 173 14.22 43.16 0.78
CA GLY A 173 14.45 41.75 0.53
C GLY A 173 14.37 41.41 -0.96
N ARG A 174 15.26 40.52 -1.40
CA ARG A 174 15.31 39.96 -2.74
C ARG A 174 14.18 38.92 -2.89
N THR A 175 13.16 39.24 -3.67
CA THR A 175 12.08 38.30 -4.05
C THR A 175 12.61 37.32 -5.10
N ILE A 176 12.74 36.03 -4.76
CA ILE A 176 13.10 34.96 -5.70
C ILE A 176 11.79 34.49 -6.36
N ASN A 177 11.73 34.46 -7.69
CA ASN A 177 10.54 34.08 -8.44
C ASN A 177 10.60 32.59 -8.81
N PHE A 178 9.59 31.82 -8.41
CA PHE A 178 9.54 30.35 -8.56
C PHE A 178 8.65 29.90 -9.74
N ILE A 179 8.28 30.82 -10.63
CA ILE A 179 7.41 30.59 -11.80
C ILE A 179 8.27 30.26 -13.03
N GLY A 180 7.95 29.16 -13.73
CA GLY A 180 8.61 28.69 -14.95
C GLY A 180 7.62 28.06 -15.93
N LYS A 181 8.10 27.57 -17.09
CA LYS A 181 7.25 27.06 -18.19
C LYS A 181 6.40 25.84 -17.81
N CYS A 182 6.84 25.02 -16.85
CA CYS A 182 6.12 23.80 -16.47
C CYS A 182 4.94 24.07 -15.51
N ASN A 183 4.97 25.17 -14.77
CA ASN A 183 3.97 25.57 -13.79
C ASN A 183 3.30 26.92 -14.16
N GLU A 184 3.51 27.41 -15.37
CA GLU A 184 2.95 28.68 -15.86
C GLU A 184 1.42 28.65 -15.94
N ASN A 185 0.84 27.48 -16.24
CA ASN A 185 -0.60 27.25 -16.27
C ASN A 185 -1.14 26.65 -14.95
N CYS A 186 -0.28 26.56 -13.95
CA CYS A 186 -0.64 26.12 -12.62
C CYS A 186 -0.81 27.37 -11.75
N GLN A 187 -1.99 27.55 -11.17
CA GLN A 187 -2.22 28.61 -10.19
C GLN A 187 -1.62 28.22 -8.83
N CYS A 188 -0.29 28.02 -8.80
CA CYS A 188 0.42 27.56 -7.63
C CYS A 188 0.42 28.62 -6.54
N ARG A 189 -0.02 28.21 -5.36
CA ARG A 189 -0.06 29.04 -4.17
C ARG A 189 1.35 29.24 -3.62
N THR A 190 1.75 30.49 -3.40
CA THR A 190 3.08 30.85 -2.87
C THR A 190 3.20 30.67 -1.37
N ASP A 191 2.06 30.51 -0.70
CA ASP A 191 1.93 30.18 0.71
C ASP A 191 2.05 28.66 0.98
N LEU A 192 2.09 27.84 -0.08
CA LEU A 192 2.09 26.38 0.02
C LEU A 192 3.52 25.83 -0.07
N PHE A 193 4.02 25.32 1.06
CA PHE A 193 5.33 24.67 1.14
C PHE A 193 5.16 23.16 1.40
N ASP A 194 5.46 22.35 0.38
CA ASP A 194 5.42 20.88 0.40
C ASP A 194 6.55 20.31 -0.48
N PRO A 195 7.81 20.34 -0.01
CA PRO A 195 8.95 20.19 -0.89
C PRO A 195 9.07 18.78 -1.48
N ILE A 196 9.26 18.70 -2.80
CA ILE A 196 9.51 17.45 -3.51
C ILE A 196 10.81 17.50 -4.32
N CYS A 197 11.48 16.36 -4.45
CA CYS A 197 12.71 16.25 -5.25
C CYS A 197 12.39 15.64 -6.62
N SER A 198 12.81 16.30 -7.70
CA SER A 198 12.70 15.78 -9.07
C SER A 198 13.95 14.98 -9.47
N VAL A 199 13.81 14.15 -10.51
CA VAL A 199 14.87 13.36 -11.15
C VAL A 199 16.01 14.22 -11.70
N ASP A 200 15.74 15.49 -11.98
CA ASP A 200 16.74 16.48 -12.39
C ASP A 200 17.58 17.03 -11.22
N ASN A 201 17.44 16.43 -10.03
CA ASN A 201 18.12 16.82 -8.80
C ASN A 201 17.77 18.24 -8.33
N VAL A 202 16.58 18.72 -8.71
CA VAL A 202 16.01 20.01 -8.32
C VAL A 202 14.92 19.77 -7.30
N THR A 203 14.97 20.47 -6.17
CA THR A 203 13.91 20.47 -5.17
C THR A 203 12.90 21.57 -5.49
N TYR A 204 11.63 21.20 -5.64
CA TYR A 204 10.52 22.11 -5.88
C TYR A 204 9.83 22.45 -4.57
N MET A 205 9.34 23.68 -4.46
CA MET A 205 8.66 24.21 -3.28
C MET A 205 7.35 23.47 -2.97
N SER A 206 6.66 22.99 -4.00
CA SER A 206 5.48 22.14 -3.90
C SER A 206 5.35 21.26 -5.14
N PRO A 207 4.53 20.18 -5.10
CA PRO A 207 4.23 19.36 -6.28
C PRO A 207 3.67 20.18 -7.44
N CYS A 208 2.91 21.25 -7.15
CA CYS A 208 2.40 22.19 -8.14
C CYS A 208 3.53 22.89 -8.92
N TYR A 209 4.60 23.31 -8.22
CA TYR A 209 5.76 23.93 -8.87
C TYR A 209 6.55 22.96 -9.75
N ALA A 210 6.40 21.65 -9.55
CA ALA A 210 6.98 20.62 -10.42
C ALA A 210 6.08 20.28 -11.63
N GLY A 211 4.79 20.62 -11.60
CA GLY A 211 3.83 20.45 -12.69
C GLY A 211 2.48 19.87 -12.22
N CYS A 212 1.38 20.39 -12.76
CA CYS A 212 0.02 19.98 -12.38
C CYS A 212 -0.45 18.75 -13.15
N ALA A 213 -0.14 17.55 -12.65
CA ALA A 213 -0.79 16.32 -13.10
C ALA A 213 -1.51 15.68 -11.91
N ALA A 214 -2.84 15.80 -11.88
CA ALA A 214 -3.67 15.15 -10.88
C ALA A 214 -3.64 13.63 -11.10
N SER A 215 -2.91 12.90 -10.25
CA SER A 215 -2.87 11.44 -10.27
C SER A 215 -3.77 10.90 -9.17
N SER A 216 -5.04 10.64 -9.50
CA SER A 216 -6.01 10.06 -8.59
C SER A 216 -5.92 8.53 -8.62
N ILE A 217 -5.34 7.93 -7.59
CA ILE A 217 -5.47 6.50 -7.34
C ILE A 217 -6.75 6.31 -6.49
N PRO A 218 -7.79 5.60 -6.97
CA PRO A 218 -9.07 5.51 -6.26
C PRO A 218 -9.02 4.69 -4.95
N ALA A 219 -8.06 3.78 -4.81
CA ALA A 219 -7.96 2.90 -3.64
C ALA A 219 -7.47 3.59 -2.34
N PRO A 220 -6.46 4.49 -2.38
CA PRO A 220 -6.08 5.32 -1.22
C PRO A 220 -7.19 6.27 -0.73
N LEU A 221 -8.14 6.67 -1.58
CA LEU A 221 -9.15 7.67 -1.24
C LEU A 221 -10.18 7.17 -0.21
N ILE A 222 -10.69 5.95 -0.37
CA ILE A 222 -11.71 5.40 0.53
C ILE A 222 -11.11 5.21 1.93
N LEU A 223 -9.97 4.55 2.02
CA LEU A 223 -9.33 4.32 3.31
C LEU A 223 -8.77 5.61 3.91
N GLY A 224 -8.28 6.53 3.08
CA GLY A 224 -7.90 7.89 3.49
C GLY A 224 -9.06 8.62 4.16
N SER A 225 -10.25 8.62 3.55
CA SER A 225 -11.45 9.24 4.13
C SER A 225 -11.89 8.62 5.45
N VAL A 226 -11.73 7.29 5.60
CA VAL A 226 -12.06 6.57 6.83
C VAL A 226 -11.09 6.96 7.95
N ILE A 227 -9.82 7.14 7.63
CA ILE A 227 -8.79 7.55 8.59
C ILE A 227 -8.96 9.00 8.99
N ASP A 228 -9.20 9.85 8.01
CA ASP A 228 -9.47 11.28 8.17
C ASP A 228 -10.69 11.56 9.06
N SER A 229 -11.65 10.63 9.14
CA SER A 229 -12.77 10.72 10.07
C SER A 229 -12.37 10.73 11.55
N SER A 230 -11.21 10.16 11.87
CA SER A 230 -10.64 10.14 13.22
C SER A 230 -9.71 11.32 13.50
N CYS A 231 -9.59 12.27 12.57
CA CYS A 231 -8.69 13.41 12.74
C CYS A 231 -9.15 14.36 13.85
N LEU A 232 -8.26 14.63 14.81
CA LEU A 232 -8.44 15.63 15.86
C LEU A 232 -7.91 17.00 15.45
N VAL A 233 -6.74 17.03 14.77
CA VAL A 233 -6.09 18.27 14.36
C VAL A 233 -5.67 18.17 12.90
N TRP A 234 -6.36 18.94 12.07
CA TRP A 234 -6.04 19.12 10.67
C TRP A 234 -4.87 20.09 10.52
N GLN A 235 -3.90 19.75 9.68
CA GLN A 235 -2.95 20.74 9.21
C GLN A 235 -3.67 21.69 8.26
N GLU A 236 -3.71 22.97 8.61
CA GLU A 236 -4.10 23.99 7.64
C GLU A 236 -2.87 24.31 6.80
N VAL A 237 -2.97 23.99 5.52
CA VAL A 237 -1.98 24.41 4.55
C VAL A 237 -2.71 25.30 3.57
N CYS A 238 -2.36 26.58 3.56
CA CYS A 238 -2.94 27.55 2.63
C CYS A 238 -4.45 27.75 2.77
N LEU A 239 -4.97 27.87 4.00
CA LEU A 239 -6.41 28.08 4.24
C LEU A 239 -7.30 26.94 3.70
N GLU A 240 -6.70 25.80 3.34
CA GLU A 240 -7.38 24.57 2.93
C GLU A 240 -6.94 23.42 3.84
N ARG A 241 -7.78 22.37 3.94
CA ARG A 241 -7.49 21.20 4.77
C ARG A 241 -6.40 20.34 4.14
N GLY A 242 -5.26 20.23 4.81
CA GLY A 242 -4.16 19.34 4.45
C GLY A 242 -4.24 17.99 5.16
N ALA A 243 -3.08 17.35 5.39
CA ALA A 243 -3.02 16.10 6.13
C ALA A 243 -3.39 16.28 7.61
N CYS A 244 -3.89 15.22 8.24
CA CYS A 244 -4.11 15.24 9.68
C CYS A 244 -2.81 15.01 10.44
N ILE A 245 -2.59 15.79 11.50
CA ILE A 245 -1.38 15.72 12.33
C ILE A 245 -1.61 14.82 13.55
N PHE A 246 -2.81 14.88 14.12
CA PHE A 246 -3.17 14.12 15.31
C PHE A 246 -4.49 13.38 15.09
N TYR A 247 -4.45 12.07 15.25
CA TYR A 247 -5.59 11.18 15.13
C TYR A 247 -6.10 10.74 16.50
N ASN A 248 -7.40 10.50 16.61
CA ASN A 248 -7.99 9.82 17.74
C ASN A 248 -7.70 8.33 17.62
N ASN A 249 -6.83 7.80 18.49
CA ASN A 249 -6.40 6.40 18.50
C ASN A 249 -7.56 5.42 18.65
N GLU A 250 -8.55 5.73 19.48
CA GLU A 250 -9.73 4.86 19.70
C GLU A 250 -10.56 4.76 18.42
N GLN A 251 -10.90 5.92 17.84
CA GLN A 251 -11.71 5.98 16.64
C GLN A 251 -10.97 5.43 15.42
N LEU A 252 -9.66 5.67 15.31
CA LEU A 252 -8.81 5.14 14.25
C LEU A 252 -8.71 3.62 14.35
N ALA A 253 -8.45 3.07 15.53
CA ALA A 253 -8.38 1.63 15.76
C ALA A 253 -9.71 0.94 15.41
N HIS A 254 -10.83 1.50 15.87
CA HIS A 254 -12.16 0.97 15.58
C HIS A 254 -12.48 1.02 14.08
N SER A 255 -12.17 2.13 13.40
CA SER A 255 -12.36 2.29 11.96
C SER A 255 -11.49 1.34 11.14
N MET A 256 -10.24 1.13 11.53
CA MET A 256 -9.34 0.14 10.91
C MET A 256 -9.88 -1.29 11.08
N LEU A 257 -10.33 -1.66 12.28
CA LEU A 257 -10.93 -2.97 12.54
C LEU A 257 -12.18 -3.19 11.70
N LEU A 258 -13.08 -2.20 11.65
CA LEU A 258 -14.34 -2.29 10.93
C LEU A 258 -14.16 -2.42 9.42
N PHE A 259 -13.05 -1.95 8.85
CA PHE A 259 -12.77 -2.10 7.42
C PHE A 259 -11.88 -3.33 7.12
N LEU A 260 -10.78 -3.50 7.84
CA LEU A 260 -9.78 -4.53 7.55
C LEU A 260 -10.25 -5.94 7.91
N VAL A 261 -10.99 -6.11 9.01
CA VAL A 261 -11.47 -7.43 9.43
C VAL A 261 -12.49 -7.98 8.42
N PRO A 262 -13.54 -7.26 8.00
CA PRO A 262 -14.45 -7.74 6.96
C PRO A 262 -13.78 -7.95 5.60
N ALA A 263 -12.85 -7.09 5.21
CA ALA A 263 -12.12 -7.25 3.96
C ALA A 263 -11.28 -8.54 3.97
N LYS A 264 -10.62 -8.86 5.09
CA LYS A 264 -9.89 -10.13 5.27
C LYS A 264 -10.81 -11.34 5.34
N THR A 265 -11.95 -11.27 6.05
CA THR A 265 -12.89 -12.39 6.08
C THR A 265 -13.46 -12.68 4.69
N ALA A 266 -13.76 -11.64 3.91
CA ALA A 266 -14.20 -11.79 2.52
C ALA A 266 -13.12 -12.47 1.66
N SER A 267 -11.85 -12.07 1.78
CA SER A 267 -10.73 -12.73 1.10
C SER A 267 -10.63 -14.23 1.41
N ILE A 268 -10.66 -14.58 2.71
CA ILE A 268 -10.59 -15.99 3.16
C ILE A 268 -11.80 -16.78 2.66
N ALA A 269 -13.01 -16.18 2.72
CA ALA A 269 -14.23 -16.80 2.24
C ALA A 269 -14.19 -17.07 0.73
N LEU A 270 -13.64 -16.16 -0.06
CA LEU A 270 -13.43 -16.33 -1.50
C LEU A 270 -12.45 -17.48 -1.81
N CYS A 271 -11.32 -17.55 -1.09
CA CYS A 271 -10.39 -18.67 -1.20
C CYS A 271 -11.04 -20.01 -0.81
N TYR A 272 -11.85 -20.03 0.24
CA TYR A 272 -12.59 -21.23 0.66
C TYR A 272 -13.62 -21.65 -0.40
N ALA A 273 -14.38 -20.70 -0.94
CA ALA A 273 -15.35 -20.94 -2.02
C ALA A 273 -14.66 -21.47 -3.29
N ALA A 274 -13.47 -20.96 -3.63
CA ALA A 274 -12.66 -21.49 -4.73
C ALA A 274 -12.27 -22.97 -4.49
N ASN A 275 -11.90 -23.33 -3.27
CA ASN A 275 -11.61 -24.73 -2.92
C ASN A 275 -12.87 -25.62 -2.94
N ALA A 276 -14.02 -25.10 -2.51
CA ALA A 276 -15.29 -25.83 -2.54
C ALA A 276 -15.74 -26.10 -3.99
N THR A 277 -15.73 -25.08 -4.86
CA THR A 277 -16.07 -25.22 -6.28
C THR A 277 -15.10 -26.16 -7.01
N LEU A 278 -13.81 -26.12 -6.69
CA LEU A 278 -12.83 -27.08 -7.23
C LEU A 278 -13.14 -28.51 -6.79
N ARG A 279 -13.54 -28.72 -5.53
CA ARG A 279 -13.90 -30.04 -5.00
C ARG A 279 -15.12 -30.61 -5.72
N GLU A 280 -16.14 -29.81 -5.96
CA GLU A 280 -17.36 -30.24 -6.67
C GLU A 280 -17.04 -30.64 -8.11
N ARG A 281 -16.22 -29.84 -8.82
CA ARG A 281 -15.78 -30.21 -10.18
C ARG A 281 -15.00 -31.52 -10.21
N TYR A 282 -14.16 -31.78 -9.22
CA TYR A 282 -13.40 -33.04 -9.14
C TYR A 282 -14.27 -34.24 -8.73
N ALA A 283 -15.37 -34.01 -8.00
CA ALA A 283 -16.31 -35.07 -7.64
C ALA A 283 -17.24 -35.48 -8.80
N ASN A 284 -17.44 -34.58 -9.76
CA ASN A 284 -18.26 -34.81 -10.96
C ASN A 284 -17.45 -35.35 -12.16
N LEU A 285 -16.15 -35.60 -11.99
CA LEU A 285 -15.21 -36.19 -12.96
C LEU A 285 -14.87 -37.63 -12.56
#